data_AF-A0A7J9SM27-F1
#
_entry.id   AF-A0A7J9SM27-F1
#
_cell.length_a   1.000
_cell.length_b   1.000
_cell.length_c   1.000
_cell.angle_alpha   90.00
_cell.angle_beta   90.00
_cell.angle_gamma   90.00
#
_symmetry.space_group_name_H-M   'P 1'
#
loop_
_entity.id
_entity.type
_entity.pdbx_description
1 polymer ?
#
loop_
_entity_poly.entity_id
_entity_poly.type
_entity_poly.pdbx_seq_one_letter_code
_entity_poly.pdbx_strand_id
1 'polypeptide(L)'
;MSSERATLTGSVPDARTEQKRRRGDGVDEVGAIVVDADDDSTDRDEAIVVNTPPVPIDEWTVRRPGQVATVAEDNPAYDPGDAVIVVAFRDELEAAHPEWEPPEAIELPAACRTFAFPQRRLRRVGAYGEDGAEGDAAGAEGSTGLELSEPQRRLRTRLEESCRVDVDVREGEAVLVAEKLGDEHVIHPDGSVEGGAIAGRLEDVAAEYLGGGE
;
A
#
# COMPACT_ATOMS: atom_id res chain seq x y z
N MET A 1 25.59 34.28 -42.33
CA MET A 1 24.83 34.72 -41.15
C MET A 1 23.42 35.04 -41.61
N SER A 2 22.46 34.19 -41.25
CA SER A 2 21.04 34.50 -41.05
C SER A 2 20.38 33.19 -40.61
N SER A 3 19.92 33.17 -39.37
CA SER A 3 19.20 32.08 -38.73
C SER A 3 17.71 32.28 -38.98
N GLU A 4 16.97 31.21 -39.29
CA GLU A 4 15.50 31.25 -39.35
C GLU A 4 14.89 30.01 -38.67
N ARG A 5 13.81 30.27 -37.92
CA ARG A 5 13.22 29.43 -36.87
C ARG A 5 12.34 28.30 -37.42
N ALA A 6 12.18 27.27 -36.59
CA ALA A 6 11.34 26.08 -36.75
C ALA A 6 9.83 26.33 -36.97
N THR A 7 9.17 25.40 -37.66
CA THR A 7 7.75 25.03 -37.45
C THR A 7 7.58 23.53 -37.67
N LEU A 8 7.53 22.76 -36.58
CA LEU A 8 7.13 21.35 -36.56
C LEU A 8 5.59 21.32 -36.56
N THR A 9 5.00 21.00 -37.71
CA THR A 9 3.54 20.81 -37.85
C THR A 9 3.21 19.38 -37.44
N GLY A 10 2.54 19.24 -36.30
CA GLY A 10 2.00 17.98 -35.81
C GLY A 10 0.85 17.47 -36.68
N SER A 11 0.79 16.16 -36.83
CA SER A 11 -0.42 15.43 -37.21
C SER A 11 -0.52 14.24 -36.28
N VAL A 12 -1.46 14.32 -35.34
CA VAL A 12 -1.82 13.26 -34.40
C VAL A 12 -2.91 12.43 -35.09
N PRO A 13 -2.71 11.15 -35.41
CA PRO A 13 -3.82 10.30 -35.81
C PRO A 13 -4.62 9.89 -34.57
N ASP A 14 -5.90 10.27 -34.60
CA ASP A 14 -6.97 9.74 -33.75
C ASP A 14 -7.14 8.24 -34.04
N ALA A 15 -6.95 7.42 -33.00
CA ALA A 15 -7.39 6.04 -33.00
C ALA A 15 -7.88 5.67 -31.61
N ARG A 16 -9.17 5.98 -31.37
CA ARG A 16 -10.01 5.20 -30.45
C ARG A 16 -9.76 3.72 -30.68
N THR A 17 -9.11 3.05 -29.73
CA THR A 17 -9.12 1.59 -29.63
C THR A 17 -9.63 1.19 -28.25
N GLU A 18 -10.80 0.58 -28.30
CA GLU A 18 -11.46 -0.28 -27.31
C GLU A 18 -10.77 -0.52 -25.96
N GLN A 19 -11.53 -0.07 -24.97
CA GLN A 19 -11.52 -0.34 -23.55
C GLN A 19 -11.51 -1.85 -23.24
N LYS A 20 -10.31 -2.42 -23.19
CA LYS A 20 -10.01 -3.64 -22.44
C LYS A 20 -9.48 -3.14 -21.10
N ARG A 21 -10.19 -3.31 -19.97
CA ARG A 21 -9.61 -2.96 -18.66
C ARG A 21 -8.34 -3.81 -18.46
N ARG A 22 -7.17 -3.19 -18.67
CA ARG A 22 -5.84 -3.82 -18.59
C ARG A 22 -5.33 -3.68 -17.16
N ARG A 23 -4.54 -4.65 -16.68
CA ARG A 23 -3.65 -4.41 -15.53
C ARG A 23 -2.84 -3.13 -15.83
N GLY A 24 -2.78 -2.19 -14.87
CA GLY A 24 -2.05 -0.93 -15.03
C GLY A 24 -2.87 0.29 -15.48
N ASP A 25 -4.19 0.31 -15.27
CA ASP A 25 -5.00 1.52 -15.50
C ASP A 25 -4.71 2.56 -14.39
N GLY A 26 -4.13 3.71 -14.77
CA GLY A 26 -3.83 4.82 -13.86
C GLY A 26 -2.66 4.61 -12.89
N VAL A 27 -1.77 3.64 -13.14
CA VAL A 27 -0.53 3.48 -12.35
C VAL A 27 0.54 4.52 -12.74
N ASP A 28 0.37 5.19 -13.87
CA ASP A 28 1.22 6.27 -14.36
C ASP A 28 0.78 7.65 -13.85
N GLU A 29 -0.25 7.71 -13.01
CA GLU A 29 -0.70 8.96 -12.40
C GLU A 29 0.15 9.28 -11.16
N VAL A 30 0.73 10.47 -11.11
CA VAL A 30 1.41 10.97 -9.91
C VAL A 30 0.40 11.10 -8.78
N GLY A 31 0.73 10.49 -7.63
CA GLY A 31 -0.18 10.30 -6.51
C GLY A 31 -0.92 8.96 -6.51
N ALA A 32 -0.82 8.12 -7.54
CA ALA A 32 -1.42 6.78 -7.48
C ALA A 32 -0.74 5.95 -6.37
N ILE A 33 -1.56 5.28 -5.55
CA ILE A 33 -1.06 4.29 -4.58
C ILE A 33 -0.98 2.95 -5.31
N VAL A 34 0.20 2.36 -5.31
CA VAL A 34 0.56 1.17 -6.06
C VAL A 34 1.26 0.17 -5.15
N VAL A 35 1.19 -1.09 -5.57
CA VAL A 35 1.80 -2.22 -4.88
C VAL A 35 2.45 -3.13 -5.93
N ASP A 36 3.57 -3.76 -5.56
CA ASP A 36 4.29 -4.69 -6.45
C ASP A 36 3.44 -5.94 -6.72
N ALA A 37 3.19 -6.26 -7.99
CA ALA A 37 2.42 -7.44 -8.35
C ALA A 37 3.25 -8.74 -8.36
N ASP A 38 4.58 -8.63 -8.33
CA ASP A 38 5.51 -9.76 -8.19
C ASP A 38 5.74 -10.14 -6.71
N ASP A 39 5.45 -9.22 -5.79
CA ASP A 39 5.48 -9.50 -4.35
C ASP A 39 4.19 -10.21 -3.91
N ASP A 40 4.33 -11.50 -3.59
CA ASP A 40 3.26 -12.39 -3.12
C ASP A 40 3.14 -12.38 -1.58
N SER A 41 3.89 -11.51 -0.90
CA SER A 41 3.81 -11.38 0.56
C SER A 41 2.47 -10.76 0.94
N THR A 42 1.87 -11.27 2.03
CA THR A 42 0.64 -10.71 2.59
C THR A 42 0.85 -9.26 3.04
N ASP A 43 2.07 -8.92 3.44
CA ASP A 43 2.50 -7.60 3.91
C ASP A 43 3.09 -6.72 2.80
N ARG A 44 2.66 -6.89 1.55
CA ARG A 44 3.10 -6.07 0.40
C ARG A 44 2.99 -4.57 0.69
N ASP A 45 4.12 -3.87 0.70
CA ASP A 45 4.15 -2.45 1.03
C ASP A 45 3.50 -1.58 -0.05
N GLU A 46 2.66 -0.64 0.38
CA GLU A 46 2.06 0.37 -0.47
C GLU A 46 3.04 1.51 -0.74
N ALA A 47 3.21 1.84 -2.03
CA ALA A 47 4.07 2.93 -2.47
C ALA A 47 3.26 3.94 -3.28
N ILE A 48 3.72 5.19 -3.28
CA ILE A 48 3.08 6.30 -3.98
C ILE A 48 3.90 6.65 -5.22
N VAL A 49 3.24 6.80 -6.36
CA VAL A 49 3.89 7.26 -7.60
C VAL A 49 4.25 8.73 -7.46
N VAL A 50 5.55 9.03 -7.48
CA VAL A 50 6.07 10.40 -7.29
C VAL A 50 6.61 11.01 -8.58
N ASN A 51 6.98 10.18 -9.56
CA ASN A 51 7.47 10.63 -10.86
C ASN A 51 7.29 9.54 -11.93
N THR A 52 6.98 9.95 -13.16
CA THR A 52 6.92 9.09 -14.34
C THR A 52 7.83 9.62 -15.44
N PRO A 53 9.13 9.28 -15.42
CA PRO A 53 10.07 9.72 -16.43
C PRO A 53 9.62 9.26 -17.83
N PRO A 54 9.67 10.12 -18.86
CA PRO A 54 9.22 9.76 -20.22
C PRO A 54 10.30 8.96 -20.98
N VAL A 55 10.89 7.96 -20.33
CA VAL A 55 11.91 7.07 -20.89
C VAL A 55 11.61 5.61 -20.52
N PRO A 56 12.02 4.64 -21.34
CA PRO A 56 11.80 3.22 -21.06
C PRO A 56 12.77 2.68 -20.00
N ILE A 57 12.46 1.50 -19.45
CA ILE A 57 13.23 0.87 -18.37
C ILE A 57 14.66 0.45 -18.76
N ASP A 58 14.94 0.26 -20.04
CA ASP A 58 16.28 0.00 -20.58
C ASP A 58 17.18 1.25 -20.59
N GLU A 59 16.59 2.45 -20.63
CA GLU A 59 17.34 3.71 -20.66
C GLU A 59 17.51 4.31 -19.25
N TRP A 60 16.68 3.91 -18.28
CA TRP A 60 16.74 4.42 -16.92
C TRP A 60 17.74 3.65 -16.05
N THR A 61 18.78 4.35 -15.58
CA THR A 61 19.84 3.77 -14.74
C THR A 61 19.66 4.09 -13.27
N VAL A 62 19.72 3.05 -12.43
CA VAL A 62 19.73 3.18 -10.97
C VAL A 62 21.15 2.99 -10.48
N ARG A 63 21.65 3.95 -9.70
CA ARG A 63 22.99 3.90 -9.10
C ARG A 63 22.88 3.46 -7.65
N ARG A 64 23.47 2.31 -7.35
CA ARG A 64 23.66 1.79 -5.99
C ARG A 64 25.16 1.79 -5.64
N PRO A 65 25.56 1.78 -4.37
CA PRO A 65 26.97 1.73 -4.00
C PRO A 65 27.68 0.55 -4.67
N GLY A 66 28.59 0.84 -5.61
CA GLY A 66 29.36 -0.19 -6.34
C GLY A 66 28.64 -0.88 -7.50
N GLN A 67 27.40 -0.49 -7.84
CA GLN A 67 26.64 -1.10 -8.94
C GLN A 67 25.84 -0.03 -9.69
N VAL A 68 25.94 -0.05 -11.02
CA VAL A 68 25.06 0.70 -11.91
C VAL A 68 24.37 -0.31 -12.79
N ALA A 69 23.05 -0.34 -12.76
CA ALA A 69 22.22 -1.22 -13.57
C ALA A 69 20.98 -0.44 -14.05
N THR A 70 20.46 -0.82 -15.20
CA THR A 70 19.17 -0.30 -15.68
C THR A 70 18.02 -0.98 -14.94
N VAL A 71 16.84 -0.37 -15.00
CA VAL A 71 15.62 -1.01 -14.46
C VAL A 71 15.33 -2.30 -15.21
N ALA A 72 15.59 -2.36 -16.52
CA ALA A 72 15.47 -3.58 -17.31
C ALA A 72 16.43 -4.69 -16.83
N GLU A 73 17.66 -4.36 -16.45
CA GLU A 73 18.63 -5.33 -15.90
C GLU A 73 18.18 -5.91 -14.56
N ASP A 74 17.58 -5.10 -13.69
CA ASP A 74 16.97 -5.56 -12.42
C ASP A 74 15.63 -6.30 -12.65
N ASN A 75 14.97 -6.10 -13.80
CA ASN A 75 13.64 -6.64 -14.13
C ASN A 75 13.63 -7.39 -15.48
N PRO A 76 14.43 -8.46 -15.66
CA PRO A 76 14.64 -9.10 -16.96
C PRO A 76 13.40 -9.82 -17.52
N ALA A 77 12.38 -10.04 -16.69
CA ALA A 77 11.11 -10.64 -17.10
C ALA A 77 10.16 -9.65 -17.80
N TYR A 78 10.46 -8.35 -17.76
CA TYR A 78 9.63 -7.29 -18.31
C TYR A 78 10.21 -6.76 -19.62
N ASP A 79 9.34 -6.16 -20.45
CA ASP A 79 9.76 -5.61 -21.74
C ASP A 79 10.71 -4.42 -21.53
N PRO A 80 11.89 -4.37 -22.17
CA PRO A 80 12.83 -3.26 -22.00
C PRO A 80 12.26 -1.90 -22.44
N GLY A 81 11.24 -1.89 -23.29
CA GLY A 81 10.49 -0.70 -23.71
C GLY A 81 9.33 -0.31 -22.79
N ASP A 82 9.12 -1.02 -21.67
CA ASP A 82 8.10 -0.64 -20.68
C ASP A 82 8.43 0.71 -20.04
N ALA A 83 7.42 1.48 -19.68
CA ALA A 83 7.61 2.78 -19.06
C ALA A 83 8.14 2.65 -17.63
N VAL A 84 8.99 3.60 -17.23
CA VAL A 84 9.53 3.69 -15.87
C VAL A 84 8.53 4.39 -14.96
N ILE A 85 8.18 3.76 -13.85
CA ILE A 85 7.43 4.39 -12.76
C ILE A 85 8.34 4.52 -11.55
N VAL A 86 8.44 5.72 -10.99
CA VAL A 86 9.20 6.00 -9.78
C VAL A 86 8.25 6.19 -8.61
N VAL A 87 8.47 5.39 -7.57
CA VAL A 87 7.65 5.36 -6.36
C VAL A 87 8.47 5.69 -5.13
N ALA A 88 7.79 6.18 -4.09
CA ALA A 88 8.33 6.35 -2.74
C ALA A 88 7.35 5.77 -1.71
N PHE A 89 7.86 5.30 -0.58
CA PHE A 89 7.01 4.89 0.53
C PHE A 89 6.45 6.11 1.26
N ARG A 90 5.20 5.99 1.71
CA ARG A 90 4.44 7.08 2.33
C ARG A 90 5.19 7.78 3.48
N ASP A 91 5.68 7.00 4.45
CA ASP A 91 6.40 7.54 5.61
C ASP A 91 7.63 8.37 5.22
N GLU A 92 8.44 7.85 4.29
CA GLU A 92 9.65 8.56 3.83
C GLU A 92 9.31 9.80 3.00
N LEU A 93 8.22 9.74 2.23
CA LEU A 93 7.74 10.83 1.41
C LEU A 93 7.21 11.98 2.26
N GLU A 94 6.34 11.70 3.24
CA GLU A 94 5.77 12.71 4.15
C GLU A 94 6.86 13.35 5.02
N ALA A 95 7.86 12.57 5.45
CA ALA A 95 8.98 13.08 6.23
C ALA A 95 9.90 14.02 5.42
N ALA A 96 10.16 13.70 4.14
CA ALA A 96 11.07 14.47 3.30
C ALA A 96 10.40 15.62 2.54
N HIS A 97 9.12 15.46 2.20
CA HIS A 97 8.33 16.37 1.37
C HIS A 97 6.92 16.55 1.96
N PRO A 98 6.79 17.16 3.15
CA PRO A 98 5.50 17.30 3.84
C PRO A 98 4.50 18.21 3.12
N GLU A 99 4.98 19.10 2.24
CA GLU A 99 4.16 20.03 1.46
C GLU A 99 3.86 19.50 0.05
N TRP A 100 4.32 18.29 -0.29
CA TRP A 100 4.11 17.71 -1.61
C TRP A 100 2.68 17.20 -1.77
N GLU A 101 2.04 17.58 -2.87
CA GLU A 101 0.70 17.13 -3.23
C GLU A 101 0.64 16.72 -4.72
N PRO A 102 -0.07 15.63 -5.05
CA PRO A 102 -0.32 15.28 -6.44
C PRO A 102 -1.21 16.34 -7.11
N PRO A 103 -1.13 16.53 -8.44
CA PRO A 103 -0.39 15.72 -9.42
C PRO A 103 1.05 16.21 -9.67
N GLU A 104 1.65 17.01 -8.78
CA GLU A 104 2.99 17.54 -8.99
C GLU A 104 4.05 16.44 -8.89
N ALA A 105 4.92 16.29 -9.90
CA ALA A 105 5.98 15.29 -9.87
C ALA A 105 7.19 15.77 -9.05
N ILE A 106 7.78 14.89 -8.24
CA ILE A 106 9.01 15.20 -7.48
C ILE A 106 10.20 15.13 -8.43
N GLU A 107 11.03 16.18 -8.43
CA GLU A 107 12.29 16.18 -9.18
C GLU A 107 13.28 15.17 -8.59
N LEU A 108 13.93 14.39 -9.46
CA LEU A 108 14.90 13.37 -9.06
C LEU A 108 16.34 13.90 -9.25
N PRO A 109 17.28 13.60 -8.32
CA PRO A 109 17.11 12.77 -7.14
C PRO A 109 16.31 13.47 -6.03
N ALA A 110 15.36 12.75 -5.45
CA ALA A 110 14.56 13.22 -4.32
C ALA A 110 15.34 13.15 -2.99
N ALA A 111 14.85 13.85 -1.97
CA ALA A 111 15.42 13.79 -0.61
C ALA A 111 15.05 12.49 0.13
N CYS A 112 13.99 11.79 -0.30
CA CYS A 112 13.59 10.47 0.18
C CYS A 112 14.14 9.33 -0.69
N ARG A 113 14.05 8.10 -0.17
CA ARG A 113 14.31 6.90 -0.99
C ARG A 113 13.24 6.75 -2.05
N THR A 114 13.69 6.50 -3.27
CA THR A 114 12.82 6.25 -4.43
C THR A 114 13.22 4.95 -5.11
N PHE A 115 12.23 4.27 -5.68
CA PHE A 115 12.40 3.00 -6.37
C PHE A 115 11.79 3.10 -7.76
N ALA A 116 12.44 2.51 -8.75
CA ALA A 116 12.01 2.54 -10.14
C ALA A 116 11.59 1.15 -10.59
N PHE A 117 10.39 1.02 -11.15
CA PHE A 117 9.80 -0.24 -11.59
C PHE A 117 9.24 -0.12 -13.02
N PRO A 118 9.15 -1.25 -13.76
CA PRO A 118 8.32 -1.31 -14.96
C PRO A 118 6.86 -1.04 -14.61
N GLN A 119 6.18 -0.19 -15.39
CA GLN A 119 4.76 0.12 -15.20
C GLN A 119 3.90 -1.14 -15.05
N ARG A 120 4.16 -2.17 -15.85
CA ARG A 120 3.38 -3.42 -15.84
C ARG A 120 3.60 -4.30 -14.61
N ARG A 121 4.66 -4.06 -13.83
CA ARG A 121 4.92 -4.74 -12.56
C ARG A 121 4.03 -4.21 -11.44
N LEU A 122 3.55 -2.97 -11.56
CA LEU A 122 2.78 -2.31 -10.52
C LEU A 122 1.27 -2.52 -10.70
N ARG A 123 0.56 -2.55 -9.57
CA ARG A 123 -0.90 -2.55 -9.53
C ARG A 123 -1.38 -1.39 -8.68
N ARG A 124 -2.22 -0.53 -9.25
CA ARG A 124 -2.89 0.53 -8.50
C ARG A 124 -3.90 -0.05 -7.51
N VAL A 125 -3.90 0.48 -6.30
CA VAL A 125 -4.81 0.14 -5.20
C VAL A 125 -5.52 1.37 -4.63
N GLY A 126 -5.03 2.58 -4.89
CA GLY A 126 -5.67 3.81 -4.42
C GLY A 126 -5.12 5.08 -5.05
N ALA A 127 -5.39 6.22 -4.40
CA ALA A 127 -4.88 7.55 -4.75
C ALA A 127 -4.54 8.31 -3.47
N TYR A 128 -3.37 8.94 -3.47
CA TYR A 128 -2.86 9.76 -2.38
C TYR A 128 -3.58 11.12 -2.38
N GLY A 129 -3.99 11.60 -1.21
CA GLY A 129 -4.69 12.88 -1.06
C GLY A 129 -6.20 12.85 -1.32
N GLU A 130 -6.79 11.74 -1.79
CA GLU A 130 -8.26 11.57 -1.83
C GLU A 130 -8.85 11.19 -0.45
N ASP A 131 -8.00 11.05 0.57
CA ASP A 131 -8.41 10.80 1.95
C ASP A 131 -8.37 12.08 2.79
N GLY A 132 -9.42 12.89 2.61
CA GLY A 132 -9.80 13.95 3.54
C GLY A 132 -10.78 13.47 4.62
N ALA A 133 -10.77 12.19 5.00
CA ALA A 133 -11.64 11.68 6.06
C ALA A 133 -11.05 10.44 6.76
N GLU A 134 -10.16 10.71 7.71
CA GLU A 134 -9.74 9.85 8.83
C GLU A 134 -8.87 8.62 8.49
N GLY A 135 -7.61 8.66 8.92
CA GLY A 135 -6.75 7.47 8.96
C GLY A 135 -5.37 7.76 9.52
N ASP A 136 -5.31 7.97 10.83
CA ASP A 136 -4.10 7.87 11.65
C ASP A 136 -3.27 6.65 11.23
N ALA A 137 -1.96 6.84 11.06
CA ALA A 137 -1.03 5.78 10.76
C ALA A 137 -0.98 4.76 11.91
N ALA A 138 -1.78 3.70 11.81
CA ALA A 138 -1.66 2.52 12.65
C ALA A 138 -2.18 1.30 11.88
N GLY A 139 -1.25 0.49 11.37
CA GLY A 139 -1.46 -0.92 11.04
C GLY A 139 -2.49 -1.19 9.94
N ALA A 140 -2.01 -1.73 8.82
CA ALA A 140 -2.86 -2.59 8.01
C ALA A 140 -3.31 -3.78 8.89
N GLU A 141 -4.47 -3.67 9.51
CA GLU A 141 -5.20 -4.80 10.06
C GLU A 141 -6.50 -4.94 9.28
N GLY A 142 -6.81 -6.18 8.94
CA GLY A 142 -7.85 -6.58 8.00
C GLY A 142 -9.10 -5.72 8.12
N SER A 143 -9.42 -4.97 7.06
CA SER A 143 -10.72 -4.33 6.90
C SER A 143 -11.77 -5.40 6.65
N THR A 144 -12.06 -6.21 7.66
CA THR A 144 -13.36 -6.82 7.81
C THR A 144 -14.35 -5.70 8.10
N GLY A 145 -15.24 -5.42 7.14
CA GLY A 145 -16.14 -4.26 7.09
C GLY A 145 -17.21 -4.15 8.18
N LEU A 146 -16.95 -4.67 9.39
CA LEU A 146 -17.77 -4.48 10.58
C LEU A 146 -16.94 -3.73 11.62
N GLU A 147 -17.44 -2.58 12.05
CA GLU A 147 -16.81 -1.80 13.10
C GLU A 147 -16.83 -2.57 14.43
N LEU A 148 -15.66 -2.70 15.07
CA LEU A 148 -15.59 -3.17 16.45
C LEU A 148 -16.38 -2.25 17.38
N SER A 149 -17.15 -2.83 18.29
CA SER A 149 -17.80 -2.07 19.37
C SER A 149 -16.78 -1.43 20.31
N GLU A 150 -17.13 -0.33 21.00
CA GLU A 150 -16.24 0.32 21.98
C GLU A 150 -15.64 -0.66 23.03
N PRO A 151 -16.41 -1.58 23.64
CA PRO A 151 -15.83 -2.54 24.59
C PRO A 151 -14.86 -3.52 23.91
N GLN A 152 -15.11 -3.94 22.67
CA GLN A 152 -14.15 -4.76 21.89
C GLN A 152 -12.87 -3.99 21.56
N ARG A 153 -12.96 -2.69 21.23
CA ARG A 153 -11.76 -1.86 21.00
C ARG A 153 -10.90 -1.76 22.26
N ARG A 154 -11.52 -1.53 23.42
CA ARG A 154 -10.80 -1.50 24.71
C ARG A 154 -10.17 -2.86 25.05
N LEU A 155 -10.87 -3.95 24.78
CA LEU A 155 -10.35 -5.30 24.97
C LEU A 155 -9.17 -5.58 24.04
N ARG A 156 -9.29 -5.22 22.74
CA ARG A 156 -8.20 -5.35 21.77
C ARG A 156 -6.94 -4.62 22.25
N THR A 157 -7.08 -3.34 22.61
CA THR A 157 -5.95 -2.55 23.15
C THR A 157 -5.30 -3.24 24.35
N ARG A 158 -6.11 -3.80 25.27
CA ARG A 158 -5.59 -4.52 26.44
C ARG A 158 -4.84 -5.81 26.06
N LEU A 159 -5.34 -6.55 25.09
CA LEU A 159 -4.74 -7.78 24.62
C LEU A 159 -3.45 -7.51 23.82
N GLU A 160 -3.41 -6.43 23.03
CA GLU A 160 -2.23 -5.98 22.29
C GLU A 160 -1.03 -5.64 23.20
N GLU A 161 -1.26 -5.28 24.46
CA GLU A 161 -0.19 -5.10 25.44
C GLU A 161 0.54 -6.41 25.79
N SER A 162 -0.07 -7.57 25.51
CA SER A 162 0.40 -8.89 25.95
C SER A 162 0.53 -9.94 24.84
N CYS A 163 -0.11 -9.76 23.69
CA CYS A 163 -0.13 -10.69 22.56
C CYS A 163 -0.50 -9.97 21.25
N ARG A 164 -0.28 -10.64 20.11
CA ARG A 164 -0.77 -10.15 18.81
C ARG A 164 -2.27 -10.39 18.71
N VAL A 165 -3.03 -9.41 18.20
CA VAL A 165 -4.49 -9.50 18.08
C VAL A 165 -4.90 -9.00 16.71
N ASP A 166 -5.56 -9.85 15.93
CA ASP A 166 -6.14 -9.51 14.63
C ASP A 166 -7.67 -9.39 14.74
N VAL A 167 -8.31 -8.84 13.72
CA VAL A 167 -9.77 -8.67 13.65
C VAL A 167 -10.29 -9.48 12.47
N ASP A 168 -11.20 -10.41 12.75
CA ASP A 168 -11.82 -11.26 11.75
C ASP A 168 -13.35 -11.11 11.80
N VAL A 169 -14.05 -11.57 10.76
CA VAL A 169 -15.51 -11.60 10.74
C VAL A 169 -15.99 -13.03 10.59
N ARG A 170 -16.64 -13.49 11.65
CA ARG A 170 -17.20 -14.82 11.75
C ARG A 170 -18.70 -14.68 11.91
N GLU A 171 -19.44 -15.39 11.08
CA GLU A 171 -20.91 -15.42 11.11
C GLU A 171 -21.59 -14.02 10.98
N GLY A 172 -20.88 -13.05 10.40
CA GLY A 172 -21.38 -11.68 10.26
C GLY A 172 -21.19 -10.81 11.51
N GLU A 173 -20.31 -11.23 12.42
CA GLU A 173 -19.92 -10.50 13.62
C GLU A 173 -18.41 -10.28 13.64
N ALA A 174 -17.96 -9.11 14.11
CA ALA A 174 -16.53 -8.84 14.30
C ALA A 174 -16.03 -9.57 15.54
N VAL A 175 -15.02 -10.42 15.37
CA VAL A 175 -14.37 -11.20 16.43
C VAL A 175 -12.90 -10.83 16.53
N LEU A 176 -12.32 -10.92 17.73
CA LEU A 176 -10.90 -10.66 17.95
C LEU A 176 -10.13 -11.98 17.94
N VAL A 177 -9.09 -12.09 17.12
CA VAL A 177 -8.23 -13.29 17.04
C VAL A 177 -6.92 -13.00 17.75
N ALA A 178 -6.75 -13.48 18.97
CA ALA A 178 -5.53 -13.31 19.75
C ALA A 178 -4.57 -14.50 19.55
N GLU A 179 -3.34 -14.23 19.11
CA GLU A 179 -2.28 -15.23 19.02
C GLU A 179 -1.38 -15.17 20.26
N LYS A 180 -1.26 -16.29 20.98
CA LYS A 180 -0.39 -16.38 22.15
C LYS A 180 0.20 -17.76 22.30
N LEU A 181 1.52 -17.82 22.53
CA LEU A 181 2.28 -19.07 22.66
C LEU A 181 2.18 -19.99 21.42
N GLY A 182 1.88 -19.43 20.24
CA GLY A 182 1.69 -20.18 19.00
C GLY A 182 0.31 -20.81 18.83
N ASP A 183 -0.63 -20.51 19.74
CA ASP A 183 -2.04 -20.86 19.62
C ASP A 183 -2.86 -19.61 19.28
N GLU A 184 -3.81 -19.75 18.37
CA GLU A 184 -4.80 -18.73 18.01
C GLU A 184 -6.08 -18.91 18.84
N HIS A 185 -6.62 -17.80 19.32
CA HIS A 185 -7.78 -17.74 20.18
C HIS A 185 -8.81 -16.76 19.62
N VAL A 186 -10.03 -17.23 19.36
CA VAL A 186 -11.09 -16.38 18.80
C VAL A 186 -12.00 -15.89 19.92
N ILE A 187 -12.13 -14.58 20.07
CA ILE A 187 -12.91 -13.92 21.11
C ILE A 187 -14.13 -13.26 20.45
N HIS A 188 -15.31 -13.75 20.82
CA HIS A 188 -16.59 -13.28 20.34
C HIS A 188 -17.02 -11.98 21.04
N PRO A 189 -17.91 -11.17 20.42
CA PRO A 189 -18.48 -9.98 21.06
C PRO A 189 -19.21 -10.26 22.38
N ASP A 190 -19.76 -11.47 22.54
CA ASP A 190 -20.44 -11.93 23.76
C ASP A 190 -19.46 -12.28 24.90
N GLY A 191 -18.14 -12.19 24.67
CA GLY A 191 -17.10 -12.53 25.64
C GLY A 191 -16.71 -14.01 25.66
N SER A 192 -17.36 -14.85 24.85
CA SER A 192 -16.98 -16.25 24.64
C SER A 192 -15.65 -16.35 23.90
N VAL A 193 -14.77 -17.25 24.33
CA VAL A 193 -13.46 -17.50 23.67
C VAL A 193 -13.35 -18.94 23.18
N GLU A 194 -12.92 -19.12 21.94
CA GLU A 194 -12.65 -20.41 21.33
C GLU A 194 -11.16 -20.68 21.19
N GLY A 195 -10.75 -21.91 21.54
CA GLY A 195 -9.43 -22.46 21.21
C GLY A 195 -8.34 -22.30 22.28
N GLY A 196 -7.40 -23.24 22.28
CA GLY A 196 -6.09 -23.20 22.96
C GLY A 196 -6.06 -23.34 24.49
N ALA A 197 -4.85 -23.51 25.04
CA ALA A 197 -4.64 -23.85 26.45
C ALA A 197 -4.92 -22.72 27.45
N ILE A 198 -5.03 -21.48 26.96
CA ILE A 198 -5.23 -20.28 27.79
C ILE A 198 -6.60 -19.62 27.60
N ALA A 199 -7.54 -20.29 26.91
CA ALA A 199 -8.89 -19.78 26.65
C ALA A 199 -9.54 -19.20 27.91
N GLY A 200 -9.54 -19.96 29.02
CA GLY A 200 -10.16 -19.50 30.28
C GLY A 200 -9.55 -18.23 30.86
N ARG A 201 -8.26 -17.94 30.62
CA ARG A 201 -7.66 -16.65 31.04
C ARG A 201 -8.06 -15.51 30.11
N LEU A 202 -8.23 -15.78 28.83
CA LEU A 202 -8.72 -14.80 27.87
C LEU A 202 -10.20 -14.53 28.08
N GLU A 203 -11.01 -15.52 28.49
CA GLU A 203 -12.40 -15.35 28.91
C GLU A 203 -12.52 -14.44 30.13
N ASP A 204 -11.71 -14.65 31.17
CA ASP A 204 -11.68 -13.75 32.34
C ASP A 204 -11.43 -12.29 31.91
N VAL A 205 -10.42 -12.08 31.07
CA VAL A 205 -10.11 -10.74 30.54
C VAL A 205 -11.21 -10.23 29.63
N ALA A 206 -11.77 -11.06 28.75
CA ALA A 206 -12.86 -10.65 27.87
C ALA A 206 -14.11 -10.27 28.66
N ALA A 207 -14.45 -11.00 29.72
CA ALA A 207 -15.57 -10.71 30.60
C ALA A 207 -15.43 -9.37 31.34
N GLU A 208 -14.21 -8.93 31.68
CA GLU A 208 -14.00 -7.61 32.29
C GLU A 208 -14.39 -6.44 31.37
N TYR A 209 -14.35 -6.65 30.05
CA TYR A 209 -14.63 -5.61 29.06
C TYR A 209 -15.98 -5.78 28.36
N LEU A 210 -16.35 -7.03 28.05
CA LEU A 210 -17.54 -7.41 27.28
C LEU A 210 -18.70 -7.88 28.18
N GLY A 211 -18.42 -8.33 29.41
CA GLY A 211 -19.44 -8.83 30.36
C GLY A 211 -20.19 -7.75 31.14
N GLY A 212 -19.96 -6.47 30.85
CA GLY A 212 -20.61 -5.33 31.50
C GLY A 212 -22.02 -5.07 30.98
N GLY A 213 -22.92 -6.04 31.16
CA GLY A 213 -24.35 -5.92 30.82
C GLY A 213 -25.24 -6.27 32.00
N GLU A 214 -25.27 -5.43 33.04
CA GLU A 214 -26.36 -5.36 34.02
C GLU A 214 -26.83 -3.91 34.21
#